data_AF-A0A9W7VY08-F1
#
_entry.id   AF-A0A9W7VY08-F1
#
_cell.length_a   1.000
_cell.length_b   1.000
_cell.length_c   1.000
_cell.angle_alpha   90.00
_cell.angle_beta   90.00
_cell.angle_gamma   90.00
#
_symmetry.space_group_name_H-M   'P 1'
#
loop_
_entity.id
_entity.type
_entity.pdbx_description
1 polymer ?
#
loop_
_entity_poly.entity_id
_entity_poly.type
_entity_poly.pdbx_seq_one_letter_code
_entity_poly.pdbx_strand_id
1 'polypeptide(L)'
;MASSAFQEFRAGLPPPAECLAILLGIAEVSIFGLAGLANPQEFAKGYGLHYPSKSDAQKQPGAIQSNESEQNKAQQAERTHDAYIAAIASRNIQNGVLLLTLGCYVRDRRALGIAVACCFITTLADALIVKAYGVPEMMWGHVTGIFNSITIGGSLLWWGRQDPWW
;
A
#
# COMPACT_ATOMS: atom_id res chain seq x y z
N MET A 1 -9.75 16.22 -35.54
CA MET A 1 -9.19 14.92 -35.99
C MET A 1 -7.70 14.95 -35.73
N ALA A 2 -7.16 14.00 -34.97
CA ALA A 2 -5.72 13.95 -34.72
C ALA A 2 -4.97 13.54 -36.01
N SER A 3 -3.78 14.11 -36.23
CA SER A 3 -2.88 13.70 -37.31
C SER A 3 -2.53 12.20 -37.18
N SER A 4 -2.33 11.50 -38.29
CA SER A 4 -1.89 10.10 -38.31
C SER A 4 -0.62 9.88 -37.49
N ALA A 5 0.31 10.83 -37.51
CA ALA A 5 1.53 10.80 -36.70
C ALA A 5 1.24 10.80 -35.18
N PHE A 6 0.21 11.53 -34.75
CA PHE A 6 -0.20 11.53 -33.34
C PHE A 6 -0.87 10.21 -32.96
N GLN A 7 -1.66 9.61 -33.86
CA GLN A 7 -2.28 8.31 -33.63
C GLN A 7 -1.22 7.18 -33.52
N GLU A 8 -0.19 7.21 -34.36
CA GLU A 8 0.92 6.24 -34.31
C GLU A 8 1.77 6.38 -33.04
N PHE A 9 2.15 7.61 -32.67
CA PHE A 9 2.84 7.88 -31.40
C PHE A 9 2.05 7.32 -30.22
N ARG A 10 0.73 7.54 -30.23
CA ARG A 10 -0.17 7.11 -29.16
C ARG A 10 -0.40 5.60 -29.10
N ALA A 11 -0.29 4.90 -30.24
CA ALA A 11 -0.45 3.45 -30.29
C ALA A 11 0.66 2.71 -29.50
N GLY A 12 1.84 3.34 -29.36
CA GLY A 12 2.98 2.79 -28.61
C GLY A 12 2.93 2.99 -27.10
N LEU A 13 2.10 3.93 -26.60
CA LEU A 13 2.04 4.28 -25.18
C LEU A 13 0.94 3.50 -24.42
N PRO A 14 1.16 3.18 -23.13
CA PRO A 14 0.13 2.60 -22.27
C PRO A 14 -0.97 3.64 -21.95
N PRO A 15 -2.28 3.32 -22.07
CA PRO A 15 -3.40 4.17 -21.70
C PRO A 15 -3.28 4.73 -20.27
N PRO A 16 -4.03 5.79 -19.91
CA PRO A 16 -3.83 6.48 -18.64
C PRO A 16 -4.05 5.55 -17.44
N ALA A 17 -5.07 4.68 -17.50
CA ALA A 17 -5.33 3.69 -16.45
C ALA A 17 -4.17 2.68 -16.27
N GLU A 18 -3.49 2.31 -17.36
CA GLU A 18 -2.31 1.43 -17.31
C GLU A 18 -1.12 2.17 -16.69
N CYS A 19 -0.90 3.44 -17.04
CA CYS A 19 0.10 4.30 -16.38
C CYS A 19 -0.16 4.43 -14.88
N LEU A 20 -1.40 4.69 -14.47
CA LEU A 20 -1.77 4.82 -13.07
C LEU A 20 -1.57 3.51 -12.29
N ALA A 21 -1.89 2.37 -12.90
CA ALA A 21 -1.63 1.06 -12.30
C ALA A 21 -0.12 0.79 -12.14
N ILE A 22 0.71 1.21 -13.10
CA ILE A 22 2.17 1.14 -12.99
C ILE A 22 2.66 2.04 -11.85
N LEU A 23 2.17 3.28 -11.75
CA LEU A 23 2.52 4.19 -10.66
C LEU A 23 2.11 3.63 -9.29
N LEU A 24 0.94 3.00 -9.21
CA LEU A 24 0.51 2.28 -8.02
C LEU A 24 1.49 1.14 -7.69
N GLY A 25 1.88 0.33 -8.67
CA GLY A 25 2.90 -0.71 -8.50
C GLY A 25 4.24 -0.18 -7.99
N ILE A 26 4.69 0.99 -8.49
CA ILE A 26 5.89 1.66 -7.98
C ILE A 26 5.71 2.09 -6.53
N ALA A 27 4.58 2.70 -6.17
CA ALA A 27 4.29 3.15 -4.81
C ALA A 27 4.23 1.97 -3.81
N GLU A 28 3.61 0.86 -4.21
CA GLU A 28 3.53 -0.39 -3.45
C GLU A 28 4.91 -0.95 -3.12
N VAL A 29 5.83 -1.01 -4.10
CA VAL A 29 7.21 -1.46 -3.84
C VAL A 29 7.98 -0.43 -3.01
N SER A 30 7.94 0.85 -3.38
CA SER A 30 8.84 1.86 -2.81
C SER A 30 8.35 2.39 -1.46
N ILE A 31 7.23 3.11 -1.47
CA ILE A 31 6.68 3.82 -0.31
C ILE A 31 6.11 2.83 0.69
N PHE A 32 5.31 1.87 0.23
CA PHE A 32 4.58 0.98 1.14
C PHE A 32 5.34 -0.31 1.48
N GLY A 33 6.34 -0.65 0.69
CA GLY A 33 7.19 -1.83 0.86
C GLY A 33 8.54 -1.49 1.46
N LEU A 34 9.46 -1.01 0.64
CA LEU A 34 10.85 -0.77 1.03
C LEU A 34 10.98 0.26 2.15
N ALA A 35 10.23 1.37 2.11
CA ALA A 35 10.28 2.35 3.19
C ALA A 35 9.68 1.79 4.50
N GLY A 36 8.66 0.92 4.41
CA GLY A 36 8.10 0.19 5.55
C GLY A 36 9.11 -0.76 6.21
N LEU A 37 9.95 -1.43 5.41
CA LEU A 37 11.05 -2.26 5.92
C LEU A 37 12.20 -1.43 6.48
N ALA A 38 12.50 -0.29 5.88
CA ALA A 38 13.62 0.56 6.27
C ALA A 38 13.34 1.32 7.58
N ASN A 39 12.10 1.76 7.80
CA ASN A 39 11.70 2.47 9.01
C ASN A 39 10.27 2.08 9.44
N PRO A 40 10.12 0.94 10.16
CA PRO A 40 8.81 0.45 10.61
C PRO A 40 8.03 1.44 11.48
N GLN A 41 8.73 2.21 12.31
CA GLN A 41 8.11 3.16 13.24
C GLN A 41 7.42 4.32 12.51
N GLU A 42 8.14 5.00 11.60
CA GLU A 42 7.55 6.08 10.81
C GLU A 42 6.50 5.55 9.83
N PHE A 43 6.72 4.36 9.27
CA PHE A 43 5.72 3.71 8.45
C PHE A 43 4.43 3.44 9.23
N ALA A 44 4.50 2.83 10.42
CA ALA A 44 3.34 2.56 11.25
C ALA A 44 2.54 3.84 11.56
N LYS A 45 3.24 4.92 11.89
CA LYS A 45 2.64 6.24 12.12
C LYS A 45 1.89 6.75 10.89
N GLY A 46 2.52 6.73 9.72
CA GLY A 46 1.89 7.15 8.46
C GLY A 46 0.75 6.24 8.02
N TYR A 47 0.85 4.94 8.30
CA TYR A 47 -0.15 3.92 8.00
C TYR A 47 -1.35 3.97 8.94
N GLY A 48 -1.23 4.64 10.09
CA GLY A 48 -2.27 4.72 11.11
C GLY A 48 -2.27 3.55 12.11
N LEU A 49 -1.16 2.83 12.27
CA LEU A 49 -1.01 1.77 13.25
C LEU A 49 -0.39 2.32 14.53
N HIS A 50 -0.88 1.83 15.68
CA HIS A 50 -0.25 2.14 16.96
C HIS A 50 1.08 1.38 17.07
N TYR A 51 2.17 2.10 17.35
CA TYR A 51 3.48 1.53 17.60
C TYR A 51 3.82 1.75 19.09
N PRO A 52 3.94 0.69 19.90
CA PRO A 52 4.28 0.84 21.31
C PRO A 52 5.72 1.37 21.41
N SER A 53 5.89 2.64 21.78
CA SER A 53 7.22 3.20 22.01
C SER A 53 7.69 2.83 23.41
N LYS A 54 9.01 2.59 23.58
CA LYS A 54 9.64 2.36 24.88
C LYS A 54 9.30 3.44 25.92
N SER A 55 9.03 4.67 25.45
CA SER A 55 8.62 5.80 26.31
C SER A 55 7.22 5.68 26.90
N ASP A 56 6.31 4.89 26.31
CA ASP A 56 4.95 4.76 26.83
C ASP A 56 4.87 3.82 28.05
N ALA A 57 5.81 2.87 28.16
CA ALA A 57 5.98 2.04 29.35
C ALA A 57 6.51 2.83 30.57
N GLN A 58 7.09 4.02 30.35
CA GLN A 58 7.78 4.81 31.38
C GLN A 58 6.98 6.04 31.86
N LYS A 59 5.78 6.27 31.29
CA LYS A 59 4.92 7.44 31.60
C LYS A 59 4.01 7.27 32.83
N GLN A 60 4.09 6.18 33.58
CA GLN A 60 3.40 6.10 34.86
C GLN A 60 4.21 6.82 35.95
N PRO A 61 3.69 7.92 36.55
CA PRO A 61 4.38 8.60 37.63
C PRO A 61 4.40 7.68 38.86
N GLY A 62 5.59 7.18 39.21
CA GLY A 62 5.81 6.25 40.33
C GLY A 62 6.28 4.84 39.96
N ALA A 63 6.50 4.53 38.67
CA ALA A 63 7.05 3.24 38.26
C ALA A 63 8.52 3.09 38.71
N ILE A 64 8.70 2.40 39.84
CA ILE A 64 9.94 1.76 40.27
C ILE A 64 10.50 0.99 39.07
N GLN A 65 11.82 1.08 38.83
CA GLN A 65 12.58 0.38 37.78
C GLN A 65 11.84 -0.86 37.26
N SER A 66 11.40 -0.82 36.00
CA SER A 66 10.70 -1.93 35.36
C SER A 66 11.49 -3.22 35.60
N ASN A 67 10.82 -4.22 36.17
CA ASN A 67 11.47 -5.47 36.53
C ASN A 67 11.97 -6.15 35.23
N GLU A 68 13.03 -6.96 35.29
CA GLU A 68 13.64 -7.56 34.07
C GLU A 68 12.60 -8.32 33.21
N SER A 69 11.62 -8.95 33.86
CA SER A 69 10.49 -9.59 33.20
C SER A 69 9.58 -8.63 32.42
N GLU A 70 9.37 -7.40 32.89
CA GLU A 70 8.53 -6.39 32.22
C GLU A 70 9.26 -5.78 31.02
N GLN A 71 10.57 -5.57 31.14
CA GLN A 71 11.42 -5.13 30.03
C GLN A 71 11.44 -6.18 28.90
N ASN A 72 11.57 -7.45 29.25
CA ASN A 72 11.52 -8.55 28.29
C ASN A 72 10.16 -8.63 27.57
N LYS A 73 9.04 -8.43 28.29
CA LYS A 73 7.70 -8.39 27.69
C LYS A 73 7.53 -7.20 26.74
N ALA A 74 7.99 -6.01 27.13
CA ALA A 74 7.92 -4.82 26.29
C ALA A 74 8.76 -4.98 25.00
N GLN A 75 9.97 -5.54 25.13
CA GLN A 75 10.82 -5.83 23.96
C GLN A 75 10.20 -6.88 23.03
N GLN A 76 9.55 -7.91 23.60
CA GLN A 76 8.85 -8.91 22.79
C GLN A 76 7.65 -8.30 22.05
N ALA A 77 6.89 -7.41 22.69
CA ALA A 77 5.79 -6.69 22.05
C ALA A 77 6.30 -5.80 20.91
N GLU A 78 7.39 -5.06 21.10
CA GLU A 78 8.04 -4.24 20.07
C GLU A 78 8.46 -5.10 18.86
N ARG A 79 9.18 -6.22 19.10
CA ARG A 79 9.58 -7.14 18.02
C ARG A 79 8.39 -7.74 17.27
N THR A 80 7.29 -7.99 17.97
CA THR A 80 6.06 -8.51 17.35
C THR A 80 5.42 -7.45 16.44
N HIS A 81 5.40 -6.19 16.88
CA HIS A 81 4.93 -5.07 16.06
C HIS A 81 5.82 -4.86 14.82
N ASP A 82 7.15 -4.90 14.99
CA ASP A 82 8.09 -4.81 13.87
C ASP A 82 7.87 -5.92 12.84
N ALA A 83 7.71 -7.16 13.31
CA ALA A 83 7.42 -8.30 12.44
C ALA A 83 6.09 -8.13 11.68
N TYR A 84 5.06 -7.58 12.35
CA TYR A 84 3.78 -7.30 11.73
C TYR A 84 3.89 -6.22 10.64
N ILE A 85 4.60 -5.13 10.91
CA ILE A 85 4.85 -4.06 9.94
C ILE A 85 5.67 -4.59 8.76
N ALA A 86 6.69 -5.39 9.03
CA ALA A 86 7.49 -6.02 7.98
C ALA A 86 6.66 -6.97 7.11
N ALA A 87 5.69 -7.68 7.69
CA ALA A 87 4.77 -8.53 6.93
C ALA A 87 3.84 -7.71 6.01
N ILE A 88 3.30 -6.58 6.49
CA ILE A 88 2.53 -5.64 5.66
C ILE A 88 3.40 -5.10 4.51
N ALA A 89 4.61 -4.66 4.84
CA ALA A 89 5.54 -4.12 3.86
C ALA A 89 5.92 -5.18 2.80
N SER A 90 6.19 -6.42 3.21
CA SER A 90 6.48 -7.52 2.30
C SER A 90 5.32 -7.83 1.36
N ARG A 91 4.07 -7.82 1.86
CA ARG A 91 2.86 -7.96 1.06
C ARG A 91 2.74 -6.85 0.01
N ASN A 92 3.04 -5.60 0.39
CA ASN A 92 3.01 -4.47 -0.54
C ASN A 92 4.11 -4.59 -1.62
N ILE A 93 5.31 -5.08 -1.27
CA ILE A 93 6.34 -5.42 -2.26
C ILE A 93 5.83 -6.48 -3.23
N GLN A 94 5.21 -7.55 -2.73
CA GLN A 94 4.67 -8.62 -3.58
C GLN A 94 3.60 -8.06 -4.54
N ASN A 95 2.65 -7.28 -4.04
CA ASN A 95 1.61 -6.64 -4.84
C ASN A 95 2.21 -5.72 -5.90
N GLY A 96 3.16 -4.86 -5.51
CA GLY A 96 3.82 -3.94 -6.43
C GLY A 96 4.61 -4.65 -7.53
N VAL A 97 5.36 -5.70 -7.18
CA VAL A 97 6.07 -6.54 -8.17
C VAL A 97 5.09 -7.21 -9.14
N LEU A 98 3.96 -7.72 -8.65
CA LEU A 98 2.92 -8.29 -9.50
C LEU A 98 2.37 -7.25 -10.49
N LEU A 99 2.00 -6.06 -10.01
CA LEU A 99 1.49 -4.98 -10.85
C LEU A 99 2.51 -4.55 -11.92
N LEU A 100 3.77 -4.37 -11.53
CA LEU A 100 4.84 -3.99 -12.46
C LEU A 100 5.15 -5.08 -13.47
N THR A 101 5.07 -6.35 -13.06
CA THR A 101 5.22 -7.49 -13.99
C THR A 101 4.10 -7.48 -15.02
N LEU A 102 2.85 -7.31 -14.59
CA LEU A 102 1.70 -7.33 -15.49
C LEU A 102 1.61 -6.07 -16.38
N GLY A 103 2.01 -4.91 -15.86
CA GLY A 103 1.97 -3.64 -16.58
C GLY A 103 3.17 -3.40 -17.50
N CYS A 104 4.39 -3.72 -17.06
CA CYS A 104 5.61 -3.39 -17.80
C CYS A 104 6.17 -4.58 -18.58
N TYR A 105 6.12 -5.79 -18.04
CA TYR A 105 6.76 -6.97 -18.63
C TYR A 105 5.80 -7.79 -19.50
N VAL A 106 4.73 -8.34 -18.91
CA VAL A 106 3.73 -9.14 -19.62
C VAL A 106 2.83 -8.26 -20.49
N ARG A 107 2.54 -7.04 -20.00
CA ARG A 107 1.66 -6.06 -20.65
C ARG A 107 0.24 -6.60 -20.87
N ASP A 108 -0.23 -7.45 -19.96
CA ASP A 108 -1.61 -7.96 -19.96
C ASP A 108 -2.50 -7.07 -19.08
N ARG A 109 -3.31 -6.26 -19.74
CA ARG A 109 -4.18 -5.26 -19.09
C ARG A 109 -5.31 -5.87 -18.30
N ARG A 110 -5.85 -7.00 -18.76
CA ARG A 110 -6.96 -7.64 -18.05
C ARG A 110 -6.45 -8.27 -16.78
N ALA A 111 -5.31 -8.96 -16.86
CA ALA A 111 -4.63 -9.46 -15.69
C ALA A 111 -4.21 -8.32 -14.74
N LEU A 112 -3.68 -7.21 -15.27
CA LEU A 112 -3.35 -6.02 -14.48
C LEU A 112 -4.57 -5.45 -13.76
N GLY A 113 -5.71 -5.33 -14.46
CA GLY A 113 -6.96 -4.86 -13.87
C GLY A 113 -7.48 -5.78 -12.75
N ILE A 114 -7.40 -7.10 -12.93
CA ILE A 114 -7.72 -8.09 -11.89
C ILE A 114 -6.77 -7.92 -10.69
N ALA A 115 -5.47 -7.77 -10.93
CA ALA A 115 -4.49 -7.58 -9.87
C ALA A 115 -4.75 -6.29 -9.07
N VAL A 116 -5.07 -5.17 -9.74
CA VAL A 116 -5.47 -3.92 -9.05
C VAL A 116 -6.77 -4.12 -8.25
N ALA A 117 -7.74 -4.89 -8.74
CA ALA A 117 -8.94 -5.23 -7.97
C ALA A 117 -8.64 -6.10 -6.74
N CYS A 118 -7.65 -6.99 -6.79
CA CYS A 118 -7.15 -7.70 -5.61
C CYS A 118 -6.46 -6.75 -4.61
N CYS A 119 -5.72 -5.74 -5.10
CA CYS A 119 -5.17 -4.69 -4.23
C CYS A 119 -6.27 -3.91 -3.50
N PHE A 120 -7.41 -3.64 -4.16
CA PHE A 120 -8.57 -3.05 -3.48
C PHE A 120 -9.01 -3.86 -2.23
N ILE A 121 -9.09 -5.19 -2.34
CA ILE A 121 -9.45 -6.05 -1.19
C ILE A 121 -8.44 -5.89 -0.06
N THR A 122 -7.16 -5.79 -0.41
CA THR A 122 -6.07 -5.59 0.55
C THR A 122 -6.20 -4.24 1.26
N THR A 123 -6.37 -3.14 0.52
CA THR A 123 -6.54 -1.80 1.09
C THR A 123 -7.82 -1.69 1.93
N LEU A 124 -8.90 -2.40 1.55
CA LEU A 124 -10.10 -2.47 2.37
C LEU A 124 -9.84 -3.18 3.70
N ALA A 125 -9.10 -4.29 3.70
CA ALA A 125 -8.68 -4.95 4.93
C ALA A 125 -7.82 -4.03 5.79
N ASP A 126 -6.90 -3.26 5.18
CA ASP A 126 -6.06 -2.29 5.90
C ASP A 126 -6.89 -1.18 6.54
N ALA A 127 -7.89 -0.64 5.84
CA ALA A 127 -8.82 0.34 6.39
C ALA A 127 -9.56 -0.21 7.63
N LEU A 128 -10.01 -1.48 7.57
CA LEU A 128 -10.68 -2.14 8.70
C LEU A 128 -9.73 -2.38 9.87
N ILE A 129 -8.48 -2.77 9.59
CA ILE A 129 -7.44 -2.94 10.60
C ILE A 129 -7.17 -1.61 11.33
N VAL A 130 -6.96 -0.52 10.58
CA VAL A 130 -6.70 0.80 11.15
C VAL A 130 -7.89 1.30 11.94
N LYS A 131 -9.12 1.06 11.47
CA LYS A 131 -10.34 1.40 12.20
C LYS A 131 -10.45 0.65 13.53
N ALA A 132 -10.08 -0.63 13.57
CA ALA A 132 -10.25 -1.48 14.74
C ALA A 132 -9.11 -1.38 15.76
N TYR A 133 -7.87 -1.23 15.29
CA TYR A 133 -6.65 -1.35 16.11
C TYR A 133 -5.70 -0.15 15.99
N GLY A 134 -5.98 0.76 15.07
CA GLY A 134 -5.12 1.90 14.75
C GLY A 134 -5.69 3.24 15.19
N VAL A 135 -5.28 4.29 14.49
CA VAL A 135 -5.78 5.66 14.64
C VAL A 135 -6.92 5.87 13.63
N PRO A 136 -8.20 5.93 14.06
CA PRO A 136 -9.34 5.96 13.16
C PRO A 136 -9.32 7.13 12.16
N GLU A 137 -8.74 8.26 12.54
CA GLU A 137 -8.61 9.45 11.70
C GLU A 137 -7.72 9.20 10.47
N MET A 138 -6.76 8.28 10.58
CA MET A 138 -5.85 7.91 9.50
C MET A 138 -6.49 6.93 8.50
N MET A 139 -7.69 6.41 8.79
CA MET A 139 -8.46 5.54 7.88
C MET A 139 -8.74 6.20 6.53
N TRP A 140 -8.86 7.54 6.49
CA TRP A 140 -9.14 8.28 5.25
C TRP A 140 -8.08 8.11 4.16
N GLY A 141 -6.82 7.88 4.54
CA GLY A 141 -5.76 7.54 3.57
C GLY A 141 -6.08 6.22 2.83
N HIS A 142 -6.56 5.22 3.57
CA HIS A 142 -6.94 3.92 3.02
C HIS A 142 -8.22 4.00 2.17
N VAL A 143 -9.20 4.83 2.58
CA VAL A 143 -10.41 5.10 1.77
C VAL A 143 -10.05 5.70 0.42
N THR A 144 -9.05 6.58 0.37
CA THR A 144 -8.54 7.13 -0.89
C THR A 144 -7.90 6.05 -1.76
N GLY A 145 -7.12 5.13 -1.16
CA GLY A 145 -6.56 3.97 -1.86
C GLY A 145 -7.62 3.02 -2.41
N ILE A 146 -8.72 2.80 -1.68
CA ILE A 146 -9.89 2.04 -2.14
C ILE A 146 -10.49 2.68 -3.40
N PHE A 147 -10.77 3.98 -3.36
CA PHE A 147 -11.35 4.69 -4.49
C PHE A 147 -10.45 4.63 -5.73
N ASN A 148 -9.14 4.82 -5.55
CA ASN A 148 -8.16 4.72 -6.63
C ASN A 148 -8.14 3.31 -7.24
N SER A 149 -8.12 2.27 -6.40
CA SER A 149 -8.07 0.89 -6.86
C SER A 149 -9.33 0.49 -7.64
N ILE A 150 -10.51 0.92 -7.18
CA ILE A 150 -11.78 0.72 -7.91
C ILE A 150 -11.75 1.45 -9.25
N THR A 151 -11.35 2.72 -9.25
CA THR A 151 -11.36 3.56 -10.46
C THR A 151 -10.38 3.04 -11.50
N ILE A 152 -9.14 2.73 -11.09
CA ILE A 152 -8.08 2.23 -11.98
C ILE A 152 -8.42 0.81 -12.47
N GLY A 153 -8.71 -0.11 -11.54
CA GLY A 153 -9.04 -1.49 -11.87
C GLY A 153 -10.31 -1.58 -12.73
N GLY A 154 -11.35 -0.81 -12.38
CA GLY A 154 -12.58 -0.72 -13.15
C GLY A 154 -12.34 -0.17 -14.56
N SER A 155 -11.54 0.88 -14.70
CA SER A 155 -11.19 1.45 -16.02
C SER A 155 -10.43 0.44 -16.89
N LEU A 156 -9.46 -0.28 -16.31
CA LEU A 156 -8.69 -1.32 -16.99
C LEU A 156 -9.56 -2.49 -17.47
N LEU A 157 -10.54 -2.89 -16.65
CA LEU A 157 -11.43 -4.02 -16.95
C LEU A 157 -12.57 -3.64 -17.89
N TRP A 158 -13.10 -2.42 -17.79
CA TRP A 158 -14.26 -1.97 -18.55
C TRP A 158 -13.89 -1.38 -19.91
N TRP A 159 -12.99 -0.40 -19.93
CA TRP A 159 -12.61 0.29 -21.18
C TRP A 159 -11.37 -0.31 -21.82
N GLY A 160 -10.41 -0.79 -21.02
CA GLY A 160 -9.19 -1.41 -21.51
C GLY A 160 -8.41 -0.50 -22.46
N ARG A 161 -8.32 -0.90 -23.75
CA ARG A 161 -7.60 -0.12 -24.79
C ARG A 161 -8.42 1.01 -25.40
N GLN A 162 -9.75 0.98 -25.20
CA GLN A 162 -10.69 1.99 -25.68
C GLN A 162 -11.03 2.99 -24.58
N ASP A 163 -10.10 3.23 -23.65
CA ASP A 163 -10.23 4.23 -22.59
C ASP A 163 -10.60 5.60 -23.20
N PRO A 164 -11.78 6.17 -22.88
CA PRO A 164 -12.21 7.46 -23.43
C PRO A 164 -11.35 8.63 -22.95
N TRP A 165 -10.57 8.43 -21.89
CA TRP A 165 -9.63 9.40 -21.34
C TRP A 165 -8.28 9.38 -22.03
N TRP A 166 -8.09 8.48 -23.00
CA TRP A 166 -6.94 8.52 -23.88
C TRP A 166 -7.07 9.75 -24.77
#